data_AF-A0A969P2K6-F1
#
_entry.id   AF-A0A969P2K6-F1
#
_cell.length_a   1.000
_cell.length_b   1.000
_cell.length_c   1.000
_cell.angle_alpha   90.00
_cell.angle_beta   90.00
_cell.angle_gamma   90.00
#
_symmetry.space_group_name_H-M   'P 1'
#
loop_
_entity.id
_entity.type
_entity.pdbx_description
1 polymer ?
#
loop_
_entity_poly.entity_id
_entity_poly.type
_entity_poly.pdbx_seq_one_letter_code
_entity_poly.pdbx_strand_id
1 'polypeptide(L)'
;MMIQRPLTLIGLFLFLVCGLHTTTPTNARSQLPDTPSPGVQLKTAADRIELLWQAPAGPVLSQTMDLPDLAPTIIGDMELPAHLLAIHLTDPADFSIQINHIETQPWPATAALTPVTTAVPQLVDGDLRPDLAHTPENSLPTTPLIVLRQGMLRGEPLVVVALSPIFAHEQGTQLATRIEARISGGRLLAPDASSLLQQMASTPPFLSNASGPTNPFAATAAIKLRVDQAGMQTVRGDALANAGLALDSLDPTRLQLWQQGTPIALELLGTDDGRLDAMILYASTPRRPATAGTPPTPTGW
;
A
#
# COMPACT_ATOMS: atom_id res chain seq x y z
N MET A 1 -29.00 -74.18 16.99
CA MET A 1 -29.86 -74.80 15.96
C MET A 1 -29.40 -74.20 14.63
N MET A 2 -28.45 -74.88 13.97
CA MET A 2 -28.68 -75.64 12.72
C MET A 2 -28.82 -74.70 11.50
N ILE A 3 -28.12 -74.82 10.37
CA ILE A 3 -27.35 -75.91 9.77
C ILE A 3 -26.51 -75.33 8.61
N GLN A 4 -25.28 -75.84 8.43
CA GLN A 4 -24.48 -75.74 7.20
C GLN A 4 -25.19 -76.34 5.99
N ARG A 5 -24.92 -75.87 4.77
CA ARG A 5 -24.65 -76.81 3.66
C ARG A 5 -23.90 -76.15 2.47
N PRO A 6 -22.80 -76.78 2.00
CA PRO A 6 -22.08 -76.44 0.77
C PRO A 6 -22.44 -77.39 -0.39
N LEU A 7 -21.63 -77.37 -1.46
CA LEU A 7 -21.59 -78.26 -2.65
C LEU A 7 -22.55 -77.84 -3.80
N THR A 8 -22.21 -77.78 -5.11
CA THR A 8 -21.42 -78.68 -6.00
C THR A 8 -21.24 -77.94 -7.35
N LEU A 9 -20.04 -77.74 -7.92
CA LEU A 9 -19.36 -78.47 -9.04
C LEU A 9 -20.14 -78.64 -10.36
N ILE A 10 -19.37 -78.64 -11.48
CA ILE A 10 -19.65 -78.90 -12.92
C ILE A 10 -19.73 -77.56 -13.72
N GLY A 11 -18.85 -77.19 -14.65
CA GLY A 11 -17.87 -77.92 -15.45
C GLY A 11 -18.28 -77.83 -16.93
N LEU A 12 -17.58 -77.03 -17.76
CA LEU A 12 -17.46 -77.34 -19.19
C LEU A 12 -16.35 -76.53 -19.89
N PHE A 13 -15.52 -77.29 -20.60
CA PHE A 13 -14.49 -76.94 -21.54
C PHE A 13 -15.08 -76.25 -22.79
N LEU A 14 -14.46 -75.16 -23.27
CA LEU A 14 -14.47 -74.85 -24.70
C LEU A 14 -13.11 -74.31 -25.15
N PHE A 15 -12.45 -75.08 -26.01
CA PHE A 15 -11.29 -74.70 -26.80
C PHE A 15 -11.71 -73.65 -27.84
N LEU A 16 -11.03 -72.51 -27.90
CA LEU A 16 -10.92 -71.76 -29.15
C LEU A 16 -9.53 -71.13 -29.30
N VAL A 17 -9.02 -71.33 -30.50
CA VAL A 17 -7.66 -71.14 -31.00
C VAL A 17 -7.45 -69.70 -31.49
N CYS A 18 -6.16 -69.31 -31.51
CA CYS A 18 -5.54 -68.24 -32.32
C CYS A 18 -5.54 -66.79 -31.81
N GLY A 19 -4.33 -66.27 -31.63
CA GLY A 19 -4.04 -64.84 -31.52
C GLY A 19 -2.75 -64.53 -30.77
N LEU A 20 -1.59 -65.02 -31.24
CA LEU A 20 -0.29 -64.50 -30.80
C LEU A 20 -0.13 -63.06 -31.30
N HIS A 21 -0.60 -62.09 -30.52
CA HIS A 21 -0.14 -60.71 -30.61
C HIS A 21 0.89 -60.47 -29.51
N THR A 22 2.17 -60.50 -29.89
CA THR A 22 3.25 -59.96 -29.06
C THR A 22 3.10 -58.45 -29.00
N THR A 23 2.24 -57.94 -28.11
CA THR A 23 2.28 -56.53 -27.73
C THR A 23 3.53 -56.36 -26.87
N THR A 24 4.57 -55.78 -27.46
CA THR A 24 5.72 -55.27 -26.71
C THR A 24 5.19 -54.36 -25.60
N PRO A 25 5.57 -54.55 -24.33
CA PRO A 25 5.32 -53.54 -23.33
C PRO A 25 6.11 -52.30 -23.76
N THR A 26 5.40 -51.31 -24.30
CA THR A 26 5.93 -49.95 -24.41
C THR A 26 6.28 -49.56 -22.99
N ASN A 27 7.58 -49.57 -22.69
CA ASN A 27 8.12 -48.95 -21.51
C ASN A 27 7.69 -47.48 -21.57
N ALA A 28 6.57 -47.17 -20.90
CA ALA A 28 6.25 -45.83 -20.48
C ALA A 28 7.42 -45.42 -19.59
N ARG A 29 8.38 -44.74 -20.21
CA ARG A 29 9.47 -44.08 -19.53
C ARG A 29 8.75 -43.06 -18.65
N SER A 30 8.67 -43.38 -17.35
CA SER A 30 8.26 -42.45 -16.33
C SER A 30 9.04 -41.18 -16.58
N GLN A 31 8.34 -40.17 -17.08
CA GLN A 31 8.82 -38.81 -17.15
C GLN A 31 9.23 -38.50 -15.72
N LEU A 32 10.53 -38.26 -15.50
CA LEU A 32 11.02 -37.82 -14.21
C LEU A 32 10.11 -36.66 -13.77
N PRO A 33 9.61 -36.64 -12.53
CA PRO A 33 8.90 -35.48 -12.05
C PRO A 33 9.81 -34.27 -12.28
N ASP A 34 9.29 -33.25 -12.98
CA ASP A 34 9.97 -31.98 -13.18
C ASP A 34 10.54 -31.57 -11.83
N THR A 35 11.87 -31.59 -11.71
CA THR A 35 12.49 -31.23 -10.45
C THR A 35 12.23 -29.75 -10.29
N PRO A 36 11.45 -29.33 -9.27
CA PRO A 36 11.08 -27.94 -9.13
C PRO A 36 12.33 -27.06 -9.09
N SER A 37 12.34 -26.01 -9.93
CA SER A 37 13.42 -25.04 -9.95
C SER A 37 13.51 -24.32 -8.59
N PRO A 38 14.73 -24.05 -8.09
CA PRO A 38 14.90 -23.27 -6.87
C PRO A 38 14.34 -21.86 -7.02
N GLY A 39 13.96 -21.24 -5.90
CA GLY A 39 13.35 -19.92 -5.84
C GLY A 39 11.85 -19.95 -5.53
N VAL A 40 11.19 -18.81 -5.72
CA VAL A 40 9.75 -18.63 -5.45
C VAL A 40 8.95 -18.91 -6.72
N GLN A 41 7.99 -19.83 -6.62
CA GLN A 41 7.02 -20.12 -7.67
C GLN A 41 5.61 -19.82 -7.15
N LEU A 42 4.88 -18.97 -7.89
CA LEU A 42 3.53 -18.57 -7.55
C LEU A 42 2.57 -19.05 -8.63
N LYS A 43 1.48 -19.72 -8.21
CA LYS A 43 0.32 -19.96 -9.06
C LYS A 43 -0.85 -19.16 -8.50
N THR A 44 -1.44 -18.31 -9.33
CA THR A 44 -2.54 -17.43 -8.92
C THR A 44 -3.86 -17.90 -9.54
N ALA A 45 -4.91 -17.84 -8.74
CA ALA A 45 -6.31 -17.93 -9.13
C ALA A 45 -7.05 -16.66 -8.66
N ALA A 46 -8.37 -16.58 -8.88
CA ALA A 46 -9.14 -15.36 -8.59
C ALA A 46 -9.07 -14.91 -7.11
N ASP A 47 -8.99 -15.86 -6.18
CA ASP A 47 -9.08 -15.65 -4.73
C ASP A 47 -8.02 -16.45 -3.94
N ARG A 48 -7.08 -17.08 -4.65
CA ARG A 48 -6.11 -18.02 -4.09
C ARG A 48 -4.75 -17.83 -4.73
N ILE A 49 -3.72 -17.89 -3.89
CA ILE A 49 -2.32 -17.93 -4.28
C ILE A 49 -1.72 -19.21 -3.73
N GLU A 50 -1.21 -20.06 -4.61
CA GLU A 50 -0.42 -21.24 -4.24
C GLU A 50 1.06 -20.86 -4.35
N LEU A 51 1.76 -20.96 -3.23
CA LEU A 51 3.17 -20.63 -3.09
C LEU A 51 3.96 -21.92 -2.94
N LEU A 52 4.95 -22.10 -3.81
CA LEU A 52 6.01 -23.09 -3.67
C LEU A 52 7.33 -22.34 -3.59
N TRP A 53 8.11 -22.60 -2.54
CA TRP A 53 9.48 -22.12 -2.46
C TRP A 53 10.43 -23.27 -2.21
N GLN A 54 11.59 -23.24 -2.87
CA GLN A 54 12.65 -24.23 -2.70
C GLN A 54 14.02 -23.58 -2.62
N ALA A 55 14.81 -24.05 -1.66
CA ALA A 55 16.21 -23.69 -1.55
C ALA A 55 17.02 -24.25 -2.74
N PRO A 56 18.08 -23.57 -3.18
CA PRO A 56 19.03 -24.14 -4.13
C PRO A 56 19.67 -25.41 -3.58
N ALA A 57 19.77 -26.45 -4.41
CA ALA A 57 20.43 -27.69 -4.05
C ALA A 57 21.96 -27.51 -3.98
N GLY A 58 22.59 -27.90 -2.87
CA GLY A 58 24.06 -27.97 -2.75
C GLY A 58 24.62 -27.51 -1.41
N PRO A 59 25.96 -27.59 -1.22
CA PRO A 59 26.65 -27.23 0.04
C PRO A 59 26.70 -25.72 0.34
N VAL A 60 26.05 -24.89 -0.49
CA VAL A 60 26.06 -23.41 -0.47
C VAL A 60 25.41 -22.81 0.79
N LEU A 61 24.70 -23.63 1.57
CA LEU A 61 24.09 -23.24 2.84
C LEU A 61 25.12 -22.84 3.91
N SER A 62 26.41 -22.98 3.65
CA SER A 62 27.44 -22.95 4.70
C SER A 62 28.02 -21.57 5.02
N GLN A 63 28.11 -20.60 4.09
CA GLN A 63 28.89 -19.36 4.36
C GLN A 63 28.43 -18.06 3.66
N THR A 64 27.71 -18.14 2.54
CA THR A 64 27.17 -16.95 1.85
C THR A 64 25.87 -17.36 1.20
N MET A 65 24.76 -17.04 1.87
CA MET A 65 23.43 -17.44 1.42
C MET A 65 23.00 -16.56 0.25
N ASP A 66 23.39 -16.95 -0.95
CA ASP A 66 22.76 -16.46 -2.17
C ASP A 66 21.45 -17.24 -2.35
N LEU A 67 20.42 -16.80 -1.64
CA LEU A 67 19.07 -17.35 -1.79
C LEU A 67 18.42 -16.60 -2.96
N PRO A 68 18.15 -17.26 -4.09
CA PRO A 68 17.59 -16.61 -5.25
C PRO A 68 16.22 -15.99 -4.92
N ASP A 69 15.97 -14.81 -5.48
CA ASP A 69 14.72 -14.05 -5.36
C ASP A 69 14.36 -13.58 -3.95
N LEU A 70 15.31 -13.58 -3.00
CA LEU A 70 15.14 -13.02 -1.66
C LEU A 70 15.97 -11.74 -1.49
N ALA A 71 15.34 -10.69 -0.98
CA ALA A 71 16.01 -9.44 -0.64
C ALA A 71 16.11 -9.28 0.88
N PRO A 72 17.17 -8.63 1.39
CA PRO A 72 17.23 -8.24 2.80
C PRO A 72 16.00 -7.40 3.18
N THR A 73 15.27 -7.86 4.18
CA THR A 73 14.00 -7.29 4.62
C THR A 73 13.96 -7.26 6.14
N ILE A 74 13.49 -6.16 6.69
CA ILE A 74 13.29 -6.03 8.13
C ILE A 74 12.02 -6.78 8.54
N ILE A 75 12.17 -7.79 9.39
CA ILE A 75 11.08 -8.59 9.97
C ILE A 75 11.27 -8.59 11.48
N GLY A 76 10.37 -7.92 12.22
CA GLY A 76 10.63 -7.58 13.61
C GLY A 76 11.86 -6.67 13.70
N ASP A 77 12.81 -7.04 14.55
CA ASP A 77 14.09 -6.33 14.72
C ASP A 77 15.28 -7.03 14.03
N MET A 78 15.00 -7.92 13.07
CA MET A 78 16.01 -8.68 12.35
C MET A 78 15.97 -8.34 10.85
N GLU A 79 17.15 -8.23 10.23
CA GLU A 79 17.27 -8.15 8.78
C GLU A 79 17.43 -9.58 8.23
N LEU A 80 16.38 -10.06 7.57
CA LEU A 80 16.29 -11.42 7.04
C LEU A 80 16.11 -11.40 5.52
N PRO A 81 16.70 -12.36 4.78
CA PRO A 81 16.33 -12.57 3.39
C PRO A 81 14.86 -12.97 3.31
N ALA A 82 14.08 -12.21 2.53
CA ALA A 82 12.68 -12.48 2.34
C ALA A 82 12.19 -12.12 0.94
N HIS A 83 11.10 -12.76 0.54
CA HIS A 83 10.31 -12.40 -0.63
C HIS A 83 9.02 -11.73 -0.18
N LEU A 84 8.68 -10.58 -0.77
CA LEU A 84 7.50 -9.82 -0.41
C LEU A 84 6.36 -10.06 -1.40
N LEU A 85 5.19 -10.37 -0.86
CA LEU A 85 3.94 -10.54 -1.60
C LEU A 85 2.99 -9.42 -1.21
N ALA A 86 2.70 -8.51 -2.13
CA ALA A 86 1.64 -7.53 -1.96
C ALA A 86 0.32 -8.13 -2.45
N ILE A 87 -0.67 -8.21 -1.57
CA ILE A 87 -1.93 -8.90 -1.83
C ILE A 87 -3.08 -7.94 -1.58
N HIS A 88 -3.92 -7.76 -2.60
CA HIS A 88 -5.19 -7.08 -2.46
C HIS A 88 -6.23 -8.04 -1.89
N LEU A 89 -6.86 -7.67 -0.79
CA LEU A 89 -7.87 -8.50 -0.15
C LEU A 89 -9.22 -8.29 -0.83
N THR A 90 -9.92 -9.37 -1.15
CA THR A 90 -11.29 -9.28 -1.68
C THR A 90 -12.28 -9.06 -0.53
N ASP A 91 -12.10 -9.83 0.54
CA ASP A 91 -12.73 -9.62 1.85
C ASP A 91 -11.65 -9.87 2.93
N PRO A 92 -11.33 -8.87 3.77
CA PRO A 92 -10.39 -9.06 4.86
C PRO A 92 -10.74 -10.20 5.82
N ALA A 93 -12.02 -10.52 5.98
CA ALA A 93 -12.48 -11.60 6.88
C ALA A 93 -12.11 -12.99 6.37
N ASP A 94 -11.96 -13.16 5.05
CA ASP A 94 -11.64 -14.44 4.40
C ASP A 94 -10.12 -14.64 4.23
N PHE A 95 -9.31 -13.63 4.58
CA PHE A 95 -7.86 -13.71 4.44
C PHE A 95 -7.26 -14.76 5.39
N SER A 96 -6.55 -15.73 4.83
CA SER A 96 -5.84 -16.74 5.61
C SER A 96 -4.59 -17.25 4.91
N ILE A 97 -3.60 -17.64 5.71
CA ILE A 97 -2.36 -18.27 5.26
C ILE A 97 -2.32 -19.68 5.85
N GLN A 98 -2.18 -20.69 5.00
CA GLN A 98 -2.03 -22.08 5.40
C GLN A 98 -0.74 -22.66 4.84
N ILE A 99 0.16 -23.12 5.71
CA ILE A 99 1.33 -23.89 5.30
C ILE A 99 0.91 -25.35 5.20
N ASN A 100 0.95 -25.92 4.01
CA ASN A 100 0.54 -27.29 3.72
C ASN A 100 1.68 -28.28 3.95
N HIS A 101 2.91 -27.87 3.61
CA HIS A 101 4.11 -28.67 3.76
C HIS A 101 5.32 -27.77 4.04
N ILE A 102 6.21 -28.23 4.92
CA ILE A 102 7.48 -27.55 5.19
C ILE A 102 8.56 -28.59 5.45
N GLU A 103 9.71 -28.40 4.82
CA GLU A 103 10.94 -29.15 5.11
C GLU A 103 11.96 -28.17 5.66
N THR A 104 12.68 -28.57 6.70
CA THR A 104 13.60 -27.71 7.42
C THR A 104 14.92 -28.41 7.71
N GLN A 105 15.94 -27.60 7.96
CA GLN A 105 17.21 -28.03 8.51
C GLN A 105 17.68 -27.00 9.56
N PRO A 106 18.52 -27.39 10.52
CA PRO A 106 19.10 -26.45 11.46
C PRO A 106 19.85 -25.32 10.74
N TRP A 107 19.63 -24.08 11.20
CA TRP A 107 20.41 -22.96 10.71
C TRP A 107 21.87 -23.09 11.17
N PRO A 108 22.86 -22.91 10.27
CA PRO A 108 24.26 -23.07 10.63
C PRO A 108 24.69 -22.00 11.63
N ALA A 109 25.21 -22.42 12.77
CA ALA A 109 25.66 -21.52 13.85
C ALA A 109 26.76 -20.53 13.42
N THR A 110 27.48 -20.82 12.32
CA THR A 110 28.50 -19.95 11.74
C THR A 110 27.93 -18.83 10.86
N ALA A 111 26.68 -18.94 10.41
CA ALA A 111 26.02 -17.92 9.62
C ALA A 111 25.34 -16.92 10.57
N ALA A 112 25.99 -15.77 10.79
CA ALA A 112 25.43 -14.72 11.62
C ALA A 112 24.22 -14.07 10.94
N LEU A 113 23.17 -13.83 11.71
CA LEU A 113 22.04 -13.00 11.29
C LEU A 113 22.29 -11.56 11.75
N THR A 114 21.93 -10.60 10.89
CA THR A 114 22.15 -9.18 11.15
C THR A 114 20.96 -8.61 11.94
N PRO A 115 21.16 -8.15 13.19
CA PRO A 115 20.13 -7.39 13.88
C PRO A 115 19.97 -6.02 13.23
N VAL A 116 18.75 -5.49 13.25
CA VAL A 116 18.47 -4.15 12.73
C VAL A 116 19.16 -3.11 13.60
N THR A 117 19.87 -2.19 12.95
CA THR A 117 20.39 -1.01 13.65
C THR A 117 19.27 0.01 13.81
N THR A 118 18.79 0.19 15.04
CA THR A 118 17.77 1.19 15.36
C THR A 118 18.37 2.59 15.32
N ALA A 119 17.71 3.52 14.65
CA ALA A 119 18.11 4.93 14.67
C ALA A 119 17.99 5.49 16.09
N VAL A 120 19.04 6.15 16.56
CA VAL A 120 19.00 6.92 17.82
C VAL A 120 18.27 8.23 17.52
N PRO A 121 17.15 8.54 18.21
CA PRO A 121 16.46 9.81 18.01
C PRO A 121 17.39 10.99 18.28
N GLN A 122 17.18 12.10 17.59
CA GLN A 122 17.97 13.32 17.76
C GLN A 122 17.04 14.53 17.91
N LEU A 123 17.49 15.52 18.67
CA LEU A 123 16.84 16.83 18.75
C LEU A 123 17.00 17.59 17.43
N VAL A 124 16.26 18.70 17.29
CA VAL A 124 16.28 19.53 16.08
C VAL A 124 17.67 20.16 15.83
N ASP A 125 18.44 20.37 16.89
CA ASP A 125 19.83 20.85 16.85
C ASP A 125 20.87 19.74 16.57
N GLY A 126 20.45 18.47 16.54
CA GLY A 126 21.28 17.31 16.25
C GLY A 126 21.77 16.54 17.48
N ASP A 127 21.44 16.97 18.70
CA ASP A 127 21.85 16.24 19.91
C ASP A 127 21.14 14.89 20.02
N LEU A 128 21.91 13.81 20.15
CA LEU A 128 21.39 12.44 20.25
C LEU A 128 20.65 12.20 21.57
N ARG A 129 19.58 11.42 21.49
CA ARG A 129 18.72 10.99 22.61
C ARG A 129 18.76 9.47 22.76
N PRO A 130 19.89 8.90 23.21
CA PRO A 130 20.03 7.46 23.42
C PRO A 130 19.07 6.93 24.51
N ASP A 131 18.64 7.79 25.43
CA ASP A 131 17.60 7.49 26.42
C ASP A 131 16.24 7.18 25.80
N LEU A 132 16.00 7.66 24.57
CA LEU A 132 14.79 7.40 23.79
C LEU A 132 15.02 6.34 22.70
N ALA A 133 16.24 5.79 22.59
CA ALA A 133 16.52 4.76 21.61
C ALA A 133 15.77 3.47 21.96
N HIS A 134 15.13 2.88 20.96
CA HIS A 134 14.54 1.57 21.11
C HIS A 134 15.65 0.52 21.22
N THR A 135 15.56 -0.38 22.20
CA THR A 135 16.47 -1.54 22.26
C THR A 135 15.81 -2.68 21.49
N PRO A 136 16.39 -3.13 20.37
CA PRO A 136 15.80 -4.21 19.58
C PRO A 136 15.79 -5.51 20.38
N GLU A 137 14.68 -6.25 20.29
CA GLU A 137 14.50 -7.54 20.98
C GLU A 137 15.18 -8.70 20.22
N ASN A 138 15.59 -8.45 18.96
CA ASN A 138 16.26 -9.41 18.07
C ASN A 138 15.53 -10.76 17.97
N SER A 139 14.19 -10.72 17.98
CA SER A 139 13.35 -11.92 17.88
C SER A 139 13.17 -12.35 16.43
N LEU A 140 13.41 -13.62 16.14
CA LEU A 140 13.06 -14.22 14.85
C LEU A 140 11.57 -14.53 14.76
N PRO A 141 10.98 -14.50 13.55
CA PRO A 141 9.60 -14.94 13.36
C PRO A 141 9.47 -16.44 13.69
N THR A 142 8.32 -16.87 14.18
CA THR A 142 8.06 -18.29 14.52
C THR A 142 7.52 -19.11 13.35
N THR A 143 7.20 -18.46 12.23
CA THR A 143 6.71 -19.08 10.99
C THR A 143 7.41 -18.44 9.80
N PRO A 144 7.62 -19.17 8.68
CA PRO A 144 8.31 -18.61 7.53
C PRO A 144 7.45 -17.66 6.70
N LEU A 145 6.13 -17.67 6.88
CA LEU A 145 5.21 -16.72 6.27
C LEU A 145 4.66 -15.80 7.37
N ILE A 146 4.86 -14.49 7.23
CA ILE A 146 4.47 -13.48 8.21
C ILE A 146 3.74 -12.35 7.50
N VAL A 147 2.66 -11.85 8.11
CA VAL A 147 2.04 -10.58 7.70
C VAL A 147 2.89 -9.43 8.25
N LEU A 148 3.57 -8.68 7.38
CA LEU A 148 4.37 -7.52 7.79
C LEU A 148 3.51 -6.30 8.03
N ARG A 149 2.55 -6.06 7.13
CA ARG A 149 1.74 -4.84 7.11
C ARG A 149 0.35 -5.15 6.62
N GLN A 150 -0.62 -4.46 7.20
CA GLN A 150 -1.98 -4.36 6.71
C GLN A 150 -2.31 -2.87 6.54
N GLY A 151 -3.11 -2.53 5.55
CA GLY A 151 -3.46 -1.15 5.31
C GLY A 151 -4.56 -0.98 4.28
N MET A 152 -4.90 0.28 4.02
CA MET A 152 -5.87 0.66 3.01
C MET A 152 -5.15 1.54 1.97
N LEU A 153 -5.38 1.27 0.69
CA LEU A 153 -4.93 2.13 -0.39
C LEU A 153 -6.12 2.51 -1.24
N ARG A 154 -6.50 3.81 -1.21
CA ARG A 154 -7.69 4.34 -1.90
C ARG A 154 -9.01 3.64 -1.52
N GLY A 155 -9.12 3.21 -0.26
CA GLY A 155 -10.30 2.49 0.23
C GLY A 155 -10.27 0.99 -0.05
N GLU A 156 -9.22 0.47 -0.69
CA GLU A 156 -9.03 -0.96 -0.91
C GLU A 156 -8.11 -1.59 0.15
N PRO A 157 -8.49 -2.74 0.74
CA PRO A 157 -7.69 -3.40 1.74
C PRO A 157 -6.49 -4.14 1.14
N LEU A 158 -5.33 -3.98 1.78
CA LEU A 158 -4.08 -4.61 1.40
C LEU A 158 -3.41 -5.32 2.56
N VAL A 159 -2.71 -6.40 2.23
CA VAL A 159 -1.74 -7.04 3.12
C VAL A 159 -0.42 -7.26 2.40
N VAL A 160 0.69 -7.06 3.13
CA VAL A 160 2.03 -7.43 2.69
C VAL A 160 2.48 -8.63 3.49
N VAL A 161 2.69 -9.75 2.81
CA VAL A 161 3.19 -11.00 3.39
C VAL A 161 4.66 -11.15 3.04
N ALA A 162 5.50 -11.43 4.03
CA ALA A 162 6.88 -11.82 3.83
C ALA A 162 7.01 -13.34 3.93
N LEU A 163 7.69 -13.92 2.93
CA LEU A 163 8.24 -15.26 2.99
C LEU A 163 9.71 -15.14 3.38
N SER A 164 10.06 -15.50 4.62
CA SER A 164 11.44 -15.69 5.03
C SER A 164 11.68 -17.16 5.37
N PRO A 165 12.67 -17.82 4.75
CA PRO A 165 12.93 -19.22 5.04
C PRO A 165 13.66 -19.39 6.39
N ILE A 166 14.08 -18.32 7.05
CA ILE A 166 14.76 -18.35 8.35
C ILE A 166 13.76 -17.99 9.44
N PHE A 167 13.57 -18.88 10.40
CA PHE A 167 12.58 -18.69 11.47
C PHE A 167 13.00 -19.44 12.75
N ALA A 168 12.44 -19.02 13.89
CA ALA A 168 12.58 -19.72 15.15
C ALA A 168 11.61 -20.91 15.21
N HIS A 169 12.11 -22.06 15.66
CA HIS A 169 11.33 -23.22 16.01
C HIS A 169 11.72 -23.70 17.42
N GLU A 170 10.97 -24.62 18.02
CA GLU A 170 11.24 -25.14 19.38
C GLU A 170 12.67 -25.68 19.56
N GLN A 171 13.30 -26.11 18.47
CA GLN A 171 14.66 -26.68 18.43
C GLN A 171 15.75 -25.62 18.12
N GLY A 172 15.40 -24.32 18.10
CA GLY A 172 16.28 -23.22 17.73
C GLY A 172 15.99 -22.68 16.32
N THR A 173 16.92 -21.90 15.78
CA THR A 173 16.80 -21.29 14.45
C THR A 173 16.84 -22.36 13.36
N GLN A 174 15.86 -22.32 12.47
CA GLN A 174 15.70 -23.25 11.35
C GLN A 174 15.79 -22.50 10.02
N LEU A 175 16.23 -23.23 9.01
CA LEU A 175 16.13 -22.86 7.61
C LEU A 175 15.14 -23.79 6.94
N ALA A 176 14.06 -23.24 6.40
CA ALA A 176 13.23 -23.98 5.46
C ALA A 176 14.06 -24.31 4.22
N THR A 177 13.94 -25.54 3.72
CA THR A 177 14.50 -25.97 2.42
C THR A 177 13.40 -26.12 1.38
N ARG A 178 12.16 -26.31 1.82
CA ARG A 178 10.96 -26.34 0.98
C ARG A 178 9.76 -25.81 1.76
N ILE A 179 8.95 -24.99 1.11
CA ILE A 179 7.69 -24.47 1.65
C ILE A 179 6.60 -24.63 0.59
N GLU A 180 5.49 -25.23 0.97
CA GLU A 180 4.26 -25.24 0.19
C GLU A 180 3.16 -24.59 1.03
N ALA A 181 2.61 -23.50 0.52
CA ALA A 181 1.60 -22.73 1.22
C ALA A 181 0.48 -22.30 0.30
N ARG A 182 -0.68 -22.05 0.92
CA ARG A 182 -1.87 -21.49 0.30
C ARG A 182 -2.21 -20.19 1.01
N ILE A 183 -2.42 -19.14 0.23
CA ILE A 183 -2.95 -17.87 0.71
C ILE A 183 -4.33 -17.69 0.07
N SER A 184 -5.35 -17.45 0.87
CA SER A 184 -6.75 -17.31 0.46
C SER A 184 -7.29 -15.92 0.81
N GLY A 185 -8.36 -15.50 0.14
CA GLY A 185 -9.05 -14.24 0.42
C GLY A 185 -8.45 -13.01 -0.29
N GLY A 186 -7.57 -13.21 -1.28
CA GLY A 186 -6.95 -12.11 -1.99
C GLY A 186 -6.27 -12.49 -3.30
N ARG A 187 -5.88 -11.46 -4.05
CA ARG A 187 -5.18 -11.55 -5.32
C ARG A 187 -3.82 -10.87 -5.24
N LEU A 188 -2.82 -11.45 -5.88
CA LEU A 188 -1.49 -10.84 -5.96
C LEU A 188 -1.57 -9.52 -6.75
N LEU A 189 -0.94 -8.48 -6.24
CA LEU A 189 -0.78 -7.23 -6.96
C LEU A 189 0.37 -7.29 -7.95
N ALA A 190 0.26 -6.50 -9.01
CA ALA A 190 1.39 -6.27 -9.90
C ALA A 190 2.58 -5.67 -9.12
N PRO A 191 3.82 -6.10 -9.42
CA PRO A 191 5.02 -5.62 -8.73
C PRO A 191 5.35 -4.16 -9.03
N ASP A 192 4.76 -3.56 -10.07
CA ASP A 192 5.00 -2.17 -10.41
C ASP A 192 3.93 -1.23 -9.84
N ALA A 193 4.39 -0.12 -9.26
CA ALA A 193 3.53 0.85 -8.58
C ALA A 193 2.51 1.50 -9.51
N SER A 194 2.83 1.64 -10.81
CA SER A 194 1.95 2.26 -11.80
C SER A 194 0.75 1.37 -12.12
N SER A 195 0.98 0.09 -12.37
CA SER A 195 -0.08 -0.91 -12.58
C SER A 195 -0.90 -1.09 -11.33
N LEU A 196 -0.27 -1.09 -10.14
CA LEU A 196 -1.00 -1.14 -8.87
C LEU A 196 -1.94 0.05 -8.71
N LEU A 197 -1.45 1.27 -8.98
CA LEU A 197 -2.29 2.48 -8.93
C LEU A 197 -3.39 2.46 -9.99
N GLN A 198 -3.15 1.93 -11.20
CA GLN A 198 -4.16 1.79 -12.24
C GLN A 198 -5.23 0.75 -11.85
N GLN A 199 -4.81 -0.39 -11.32
CA GLN A 199 -5.67 -1.50 -10.91
C GLN A 199 -6.51 -1.14 -9.66
N MET A 200 -6.07 -0.18 -8.86
CA MET A 200 -6.85 0.38 -7.75
C MET A 200 -7.63 1.65 -8.12
N ALA A 201 -7.23 2.37 -9.18
CA ALA A 201 -7.99 3.51 -9.68
C ALA A 201 -9.29 3.08 -10.39
N SER A 202 -9.40 1.82 -10.80
CA SER A 202 -10.61 1.26 -11.41
C SER A 202 -11.77 1.04 -10.43
N THR A 203 -11.57 1.17 -9.11
CA THR A 203 -12.67 1.12 -8.14
C THR A 203 -13.12 2.55 -7.79
N PRO A 204 -14.33 2.98 -8.19
CA PRO A 204 -14.88 4.26 -7.78
C PRO A 204 -15.13 4.30 -6.27
N PRO A 205 -15.10 5.49 -5.62
CA PRO A 205 -15.03 6.82 -6.21
C PRO A 205 -13.80 7.59 -5.70
N PHE A 206 -12.62 7.45 -6.31
CA PHE A 206 -11.46 8.14 -5.74
C PHE A 206 -11.30 9.61 -6.18
N LEU A 207 -11.75 10.06 -7.36
CA LEU A 207 -11.61 11.50 -7.74
C LEU A 207 -12.67 12.05 -8.70
N SER A 208 -13.36 11.23 -9.49
CA SER A 208 -14.35 11.74 -10.48
C SER A 208 -15.63 12.29 -9.85
N ASN A 209 -15.93 11.93 -8.60
CA ASN A 209 -17.15 12.32 -7.89
C ASN A 209 -16.90 13.15 -6.62
N ALA A 210 -15.63 13.45 -6.28
CA ALA A 210 -15.37 14.42 -5.23
C ALA A 210 -15.76 15.79 -5.80
N SER A 211 -16.85 16.37 -5.29
CA SER A 211 -17.17 17.76 -5.60
C SER A 211 -15.94 18.57 -5.24
N GLY A 212 -15.30 19.19 -6.25
CA GLY A 212 -14.20 20.11 -6.00
C GLY A 212 -14.64 21.18 -4.98
N PRO A 213 -13.71 21.87 -4.31
CA PRO A 213 -14.08 22.89 -3.34
C PRO A 213 -15.08 23.87 -3.96
N THR A 214 -16.34 23.77 -3.55
CA THR A 214 -17.39 24.62 -4.07
C THR A 214 -17.27 25.92 -3.31
N ASN A 215 -16.72 26.95 -3.95
CA ASN A 215 -16.87 28.31 -3.46
C ASN A 215 -18.25 28.82 -3.92
N PRO A 216 -19.27 28.90 -3.04
CA PRO A 216 -20.59 29.38 -3.42
C PRO A 216 -20.56 30.83 -3.93
N PHE A 217 -19.47 31.56 -3.67
CA PHE A 217 -19.27 32.93 -4.11
C PHE A 217 -18.46 33.08 -5.41
N ALA A 218 -17.89 32.00 -5.96
CA ALA A 218 -17.07 32.09 -7.17
C ALA A 218 -17.89 32.44 -8.43
N ALA A 219 -19.19 32.15 -8.42
CA ALA A 219 -20.11 32.44 -9.52
C ALA A 219 -20.99 33.67 -9.27
N THR A 220 -20.92 34.31 -8.10
CA THR A 220 -21.70 35.53 -7.82
C THR A 220 -20.95 36.76 -8.30
N ALA A 221 -21.69 37.74 -8.82
CA ALA A 221 -21.13 39.03 -9.19
C ALA A 221 -20.53 39.70 -7.94
N ALA A 222 -19.21 39.88 -7.94
CA ALA A 222 -18.47 40.52 -6.87
C ALA A 222 -17.64 41.68 -7.43
N ILE A 223 -17.60 42.79 -6.70
CA ILE A 223 -16.78 43.95 -7.04
C ILE A 223 -15.45 43.84 -6.31
N LYS A 224 -14.36 44.03 -7.05
CA LYS A 224 -13.02 44.07 -6.47
C LYS A 224 -12.62 45.52 -6.21
N LEU A 225 -12.33 45.84 -4.95
CA LEU A 225 -11.74 47.12 -4.56
C LEU A 225 -10.23 46.98 -4.56
N ARG A 226 -9.55 47.74 -5.42
CA ARG A 226 -8.09 47.88 -5.36
C ARG A 226 -7.77 49.09 -4.51
N VAL A 227 -6.95 48.90 -3.48
CA VAL A 227 -6.48 49.96 -2.60
C VAL A 227 -4.97 50.12 -2.77
N ASP A 228 -4.55 51.27 -3.27
CA ASP A 228 -3.14 51.55 -3.59
C ASP A 228 -2.37 52.12 -2.39
N GLN A 229 -3.07 52.61 -1.35
CA GLN A 229 -2.47 53.19 -0.13
C GLN A 229 -3.16 52.68 1.13
N ALA A 230 -2.37 52.37 2.16
CA ALA A 230 -2.91 52.00 3.46
C ALA A 230 -3.67 53.17 4.12
N GLY A 231 -4.68 52.85 4.92
CA GLY A 231 -5.43 53.84 5.72
C GLY A 231 -6.93 53.78 5.52
N MET A 232 -7.62 54.79 6.05
CA MET A 232 -9.06 54.95 5.90
C MET A 232 -9.40 55.35 4.46
N GLN A 233 -10.23 54.55 3.80
CA GLN A 233 -10.69 54.77 2.43
C GLN A 233 -12.18 55.07 2.45
N THR A 234 -12.59 56.06 1.66
CA THR A 234 -14.01 56.34 1.39
C THR A 234 -14.30 56.01 -0.07
N VAL A 235 -15.28 55.14 -0.29
CA VAL A 235 -15.74 54.78 -1.63
C VAL A 235 -17.15 55.30 -1.78
N ARG A 236 -17.35 56.22 -2.72
CA ARG A 236 -18.64 56.86 -2.98
C ARG A 236 -19.58 55.92 -3.74
N GLY A 237 -20.88 56.10 -3.54
CA GLY A 237 -21.95 55.32 -4.19
C GLY A 237 -21.90 55.43 -5.71
N ASP A 238 -21.64 56.61 -6.26
CA ASP A 238 -21.45 56.79 -7.72
C ASP A 238 -20.32 55.93 -8.28
N ALA A 239 -19.19 55.81 -7.57
CA ALA A 239 -18.08 54.93 -7.94
C ALA A 239 -18.47 53.45 -7.85
N LEU A 240 -19.28 53.05 -6.86
CA LEU A 240 -19.80 51.68 -6.74
C LEU A 240 -20.80 51.34 -7.85
N ALA A 241 -21.68 52.27 -8.19
CA ALA A 241 -22.62 52.13 -9.29
C ALA A 241 -21.89 51.98 -10.63
N ASN A 242 -20.86 52.80 -10.87
CA ASN A 242 -19.99 52.69 -12.04
C ASN A 242 -19.20 51.38 -12.09
N ALA A 243 -18.90 50.78 -10.94
CA ALA A 243 -18.28 49.45 -10.82
C ALA A 243 -19.28 48.29 -11.00
N GLY A 244 -20.56 48.59 -11.28
CA GLY A 244 -21.60 47.61 -11.57
C GLY A 244 -22.47 47.23 -10.37
N LEU A 245 -22.39 47.94 -9.24
CA LEU A 245 -23.28 47.70 -8.10
C LEU A 245 -24.66 48.32 -8.36
N ALA A 246 -25.71 47.52 -8.41
CA ALA A 246 -27.08 48.01 -8.59
C ALA A 246 -27.63 48.61 -7.27
N LEU A 247 -27.23 49.84 -6.96
CA LEU A 247 -27.52 50.51 -5.69
C LEU A 247 -29.03 50.65 -5.39
N ASP A 248 -29.87 50.76 -6.41
CA ASP A 248 -31.33 50.90 -6.24
C ASP A 248 -32.02 49.62 -5.75
N SER A 249 -31.34 48.48 -5.86
CA SER A 249 -31.82 47.17 -5.43
C SER A 249 -30.94 46.53 -4.35
N LEU A 250 -29.92 47.26 -3.91
CA LEU A 250 -28.95 46.79 -2.94
C LEU A 250 -29.55 46.90 -1.54
N ASP A 251 -29.55 45.80 -0.79
CA ASP A 251 -29.77 45.83 0.65
C ASP A 251 -28.44 46.15 1.35
N PRO A 252 -28.26 47.34 1.96
CA PRO A 252 -27.00 47.74 2.57
C PRO A 252 -26.59 46.82 3.73
N THR A 253 -27.55 46.18 4.41
CA THR A 253 -27.27 45.29 5.55
C THR A 253 -26.59 43.98 5.14
N ARG A 254 -26.64 43.65 3.84
CA ARG A 254 -26.03 42.44 3.26
C ARG A 254 -24.67 42.72 2.63
N LEU A 255 -24.21 43.97 2.62
CA LEU A 255 -22.90 44.32 2.08
C LEU A 255 -21.80 43.81 3.00
N GLN A 256 -20.90 43.00 2.46
CA GLN A 256 -19.75 42.46 3.18
C GLN A 256 -18.48 42.70 2.38
N LEU A 257 -17.42 43.09 3.07
CA LEU A 257 -16.08 43.20 2.49
C LEU A 257 -15.17 42.13 3.08
N TRP A 258 -14.40 41.48 2.22
CA TRP A 258 -13.45 40.44 2.61
C TRP A 258 -12.06 40.74 2.04
N GLN A 259 -11.02 40.55 2.86
CA GLN A 259 -9.61 40.60 2.44
C GLN A 259 -8.95 39.27 2.81
N GLN A 260 -8.51 38.52 1.79
CA GLN A 260 -7.81 37.24 1.99
C GLN A 260 -8.56 36.26 2.92
N GLY A 261 -9.89 36.20 2.80
CA GLY A 261 -10.74 35.33 3.63
C GLY A 261 -11.05 35.88 5.04
N THR A 262 -10.63 37.10 5.36
CA THR A 262 -10.98 37.78 6.62
C THR A 262 -12.02 38.89 6.36
N PRO A 263 -13.12 38.96 7.13
CA PRO A 263 -14.10 40.03 6.99
C PRO A 263 -13.51 41.37 7.46
N ILE A 264 -13.72 42.43 6.67
CA ILE A 264 -13.35 43.81 6.99
C ILE A 264 -14.62 44.56 7.42
N ALA A 265 -14.52 45.30 8.52
CA ALA A 265 -15.59 46.19 8.96
C ALA A 265 -15.83 47.31 7.93
N LEU A 266 -17.11 47.52 7.62
CA LEU A 266 -17.59 48.61 6.78
C LEU A 266 -18.44 49.55 7.62
N GLU A 267 -18.24 50.84 7.45
CA GLU A 267 -19.20 51.86 7.86
C GLU A 267 -19.94 52.33 6.62
N LEU A 268 -21.28 52.27 6.66
CA LEU A 268 -22.13 52.65 5.54
C LEU A 268 -22.75 54.01 5.83
N LEU A 269 -22.70 54.91 4.85
CA LEU A 269 -23.23 56.26 4.96
C LEU A 269 -24.45 56.43 4.04
N GLY A 270 -25.39 57.27 4.49
CA GLY A 270 -26.56 57.67 3.70
C GLY A 270 -27.67 56.63 3.60
N THR A 271 -27.63 55.55 4.39
CA THR A 271 -28.58 54.42 4.27
C THR A 271 -30.01 54.72 4.73
N ASP A 272 -30.29 55.92 5.24
CA ASP A 272 -31.58 56.29 5.84
C ASP A 272 -32.73 56.37 4.81
N ASP A 273 -32.41 56.61 3.55
CA ASP A 273 -33.37 56.61 2.43
C ASP A 273 -33.40 55.27 1.67
N GLY A 274 -32.70 54.26 2.19
CA GLY A 274 -32.54 52.94 1.56
C GLY A 274 -31.50 52.90 0.44
N ARG A 275 -30.76 53.98 0.18
CA ARG A 275 -29.68 54.03 -0.81
C ARG A 275 -28.32 54.18 -0.13
N LEU A 276 -27.27 53.69 -0.78
CA LEU A 276 -25.90 53.79 -0.27
C LEU A 276 -25.20 55.01 -0.87
N ASP A 277 -24.90 56.02 -0.07
CA ASP A 277 -24.18 57.22 -0.51
C ASP A 277 -22.66 57.01 -0.54
N ALA A 278 -22.13 56.31 0.45
CA ALA A 278 -20.73 55.95 0.54
C ALA A 278 -20.50 54.80 1.52
N MET A 279 -19.34 54.15 1.40
CA MET A 279 -18.81 53.26 2.43
C MET A 279 -17.41 53.69 2.85
N ILE A 280 -17.12 53.54 4.14
CA ILE A 280 -15.81 53.75 4.74
C ILE A 280 -15.26 52.40 5.18
N LEU A 281 -13.98 52.17 4.86
CA LEU A 281 -13.24 50.98 5.26
C LEU A 281 -11.81 51.34 5.66
N TYR A 282 -11.19 50.52 6.50
CA TYR A 282 -9.76 50.61 6.77
C TYR A 282 -9.01 49.57 5.95
N ALA A 283 -8.10 50.02 5.10
CA ALA A 283 -7.22 49.14 4.33
C ALA A 283 -5.86 49.02 5.04
N SER A 284 -5.51 47.80 5.42
CA SER A 284 -4.18 47.48 5.94
C SER A 284 -3.11 47.61 4.84
N THR A 285 -1.87 47.89 5.23
CA THR A 285 -0.75 48.05 4.28
C THR A 285 -0.66 46.82 3.37
N PRO A 286 -0.59 46.99 2.03
CA PRO A 286 -0.40 45.85 1.16
C PRO A 286 0.90 45.17 1.57
N ARG A 287 0.82 43.90 2.00
CA ARG A 287 2.01 43.06 2.16
C ARG A 287 2.68 43.04 0.80
N ARG A 288 3.82 43.73 0.67
CA ARG A 288 4.67 43.60 -0.50
C ARG A 288 4.90 42.09 -0.68
N PRO A 289 4.56 41.48 -1.82
CA PRO A 289 4.96 40.11 -2.07
C PRO A 289 6.46 40.05 -1.84
N ALA A 290 6.91 39.08 -1.04
CA ALA A 290 8.33 38.87 -0.79
C ALA A 290 9.01 38.84 -2.16
N THR A 291 9.81 39.86 -2.47
CA THR A 291 10.67 39.83 -3.65
C THR A 291 11.50 38.57 -3.50
N ALA A 292 11.28 37.60 -4.39
CA ALA A 292 12.12 36.42 -4.49
C ALA A 292 13.57 36.92 -4.54
N GLY A 293 14.34 36.59 -3.51
CA GLY A 293 15.73 37.00 -3.43
C GLY A 293 16.44 36.48 -4.68
N THR A 294 17.04 37.39 -5.44
CA THR A 294 18.01 37.03 -6.47
C THR A 294 19.07 36.16 -5.79
N PRO A 295 19.30 34.91 -6.24
CA PRO A 295 20.36 34.09 -5.68
C PRO A 295 21.70 34.80 -5.87
N PRO A 296 22.59 34.80 -4.87
CA PRO A 296 23.91 35.41 -5.03
C PRO A 296 24.66 34.70 -6.16
N THR A 297 25.16 35.49 -7.10
CA THR A 297 26.07 35.04 -8.15
C THR A 297 27.29 34.39 -7.48
N PRO A 298 27.62 33.12 -7.76
CA PRO A 298 28.84 32.53 -7.24
C PRO A 298 30.05 33.22 -7.89
N THR A 299 30.76 34.02 -7.11
CA THR A 299 32.11 34.48 -7.46
C THR A 299 33.09 33.33 -7.29
N GLY A 300 33.67 32.91 -8.39
CA GLY A 300 35.04 32.40 -8.46
C GLY A 300 35.28 30.95 -8.03
N TRP A 301 35.51 30.09 -9.02
CA TRP A 301 36.72 29.27 -9.11
C TRP A 301 37.27 29.41 -10.53
#